data_AF-A0A067MXG4-F1
#
_entry.id   AF-A0A067MXG4-F1
#
_cell.length_a   1.000
_cell.length_b   1.000
_cell.length_c   1.000
_cell.angle_alpha   90.00
_cell.angle_beta   90.00
_cell.angle_gamma   90.00
#
_symmetry.space_group_name_H-M   'P 1'
#
loop_
_entity.id
_entity.type
_entity.pdbx_description
1 polymer ?
#
loop_
_entity_poly.entity_id
_entity_poly.type
_entity_poly.pdbx_seq_one_letter_code
_entity_poly.pdbx_strand_id
1 'polypeptide(L)'
;MTDFRAWMFYRPDLWPYPPKKSTTFMVFDFTPSSAPPNTFESLPREIMLAIFQYLPPHSLITLSTACKSLRNTLTNATVMDHIFKEIIFKADHLSWILPLNCLPGEMERANVTARQWLVWAAEMAGGEVQNADPTEGSEKRYPAVPQNFPRGFRLPPGSRAWESLIDTDITGWAQRGGDNSGTVHAPSLQELIEGGRQDESPFLSSSFPYFAFVRVCFEDDSMRNRRRLWGIAKQFERVWREYRTQGWERDIFL
;
A
#
# COMPACT_ATOMS: atom_id res chain seq x y z
N MET A 1 29.09 -0.81 -2.46
CA MET A 1 28.54 -0.13 -3.66
C MET A 1 27.52 0.87 -3.16
N THR A 2 27.75 2.18 -3.35
CA THR A 2 26.86 3.25 -2.86
C THR A 2 25.64 3.38 -3.78
N ASP A 3 24.43 3.40 -3.22
CA ASP A 3 23.18 3.69 -3.95
C ASP A 3 23.24 5.14 -4.48
N PHE A 4 23.26 5.31 -5.81
CA PHE A 4 23.22 6.63 -6.47
C PHE A 4 21.88 7.36 -6.32
N ARG A 5 20.90 6.74 -5.64
CA ARG A 5 19.57 7.29 -5.38
C ARG A 5 18.80 7.67 -6.65
N ALA A 6 19.04 6.96 -7.75
CA ALA A 6 18.34 7.18 -9.02
C ALA A 6 16.81 7.07 -8.89
N TRP A 7 16.33 6.29 -7.92
CA TRP A 7 14.92 6.17 -7.53
C TRP A 7 14.23 7.53 -7.25
N MET A 8 14.96 8.58 -6.86
CA MET A 8 14.38 9.91 -6.62
C MET A 8 13.74 10.55 -7.86
N PHE A 9 14.12 10.09 -9.06
CA PHE A 9 13.60 10.56 -10.34
C PHE A 9 12.49 9.65 -10.90
N TYR A 10 12.15 8.57 -10.20
CA TYR A 10 11.06 7.68 -10.64
C TYR A 10 9.71 8.34 -10.46
N ARG A 11 8.81 8.06 -11.39
CA ARG A 11 7.42 8.49 -11.31
C ARG A 11 6.75 7.89 -10.07
N PRO A 12 6.16 8.67 -9.14
CA PRO A 12 5.59 8.17 -7.88
C PRO A 12 4.18 7.56 -8.04
N ASP A 13 3.64 7.55 -9.26
CA ASP A 13 2.30 7.07 -9.58
C ASP A 13 2.25 5.61 -10.05
N LEU A 14 3.38 4.89 -10.02
CA LEU A 14 3.45 3.48 -10.35
C LEU A 14 3.24 2.65 -9.08
N TRP A 15 2.25 1.76 -9.14
CA TRP A 15 1.93 0.86 -8.03
C TRP A 15 2.65 -0.48 -8.22
N PRO A 16 3.12 -1.11 -7.12
CA PRO A 16 3.88 -2.34 -7.21
C PRO A 16 2.98 -3.52 -7.58
N TYR A 17 3.45 -4.36 -8.49
CA TYR A 17 2.76 -5.59 -8.88
C TYR A 17 3.08 -6.74 -7.92
N PRO A 18 2.16 -7.70 -7.76
CA PRO A 18 2.44 -8.90 -6.98
C PRO A 18 3.64 -9.67 -7.56
N PRO A 19 4.52 -10.23 -6.70
CA PRO A 19 5.68 -10.96 -7.16
C PRO A 19 5.27 -12.30 -7.79
N LYS A 20 6.01 -12.76 -8.81
CA LYS A 20 5.75 -14.07 -9.44
C LYS A 20 5.90 -15.24 -8.48
N LYS A 21 6.74 -15.09 -7.45
CA LYS A 21 7.02 -16.13 -6.44
C LYS A 21 6.62 -15.58 -5.07
N SER A 22 5.84 -16.37 -4.33
CA SER A 22 5.62 -16.07 -2.91
C SER A 22 6.93 -16.23 -2.16
N THR A 23 7.23 -15.26 -1.31
CA THR A 23 8.30 -15.44 -0.33
C THR A 23 7.66 -15.93 0.95
N THR A 24 7.62 -17.24 1.11
CA THR A 24 7.21 -17.85 2.36
C THR A 24 8.29 -17.59 3.40
N PHE A 25 7.90 -17.14 4.59
CA PHE A 25 8.82 -17.14 5.73
C PHE A 25 9.27 -18.57 6.00
N MET A 26 10.56 -18.76 6.30
CA MET A 26 11.00 -20.03 6.84
C MET A 26 10.31 -20.26 8.18
N VAL A 27 9.39 -21.23 8.20
CA VAL A 27 8.78 -21.72 9.43
C VAL A 27 9.88 -22.43 10.21
N PHE A 28 10.06 -22.05 11.47
CA PHE A 28 11.02 -22.71 12.34
C PHE A 28 10.32 -23.83 13.07
N ASP A 29 10.79 -25.06 12.88
CA ASP A 29 10.30 -26.20 13.64
C ASP A 29 10.61 -25.99 15.12
N PHE A 30 9.53 -25.95 15.89
CA PHE A 30 9.60 -25.70 17.32
C PHE A 30 9.63 -27.00 18.07
N THR A 31 10.81 -27.35 18.60
CA THR A 31 10.87 -28.32 19.69
C THR A 31 10.37 -27.64 20.97
N PRO A 32 9.37 -28.21 21.67
CA PRO A 32 8.88 -27.63 22.92
C PRO A 32 10.05 -27.52 23.90
N SER A 33 10.33 -26.29 24.32
CA SER A 33 11.37 -26.01 25.31
C SER A 33 10.85 -26.38 26.69
N SER A 34 11.70 -27.00 27.51
CA SER A 34 11.41 -27.25 28.94
C SER A 34 11.59 -26.02 29.82
N ALA A 35 12.02 -24.89 29.26
CA ALA A 35 12.18 -23.63 29.99
C ALA A 35 10.81 -23.09 30.45
N PRO A 36 10.74 -22.45 31.64
CA PRO A 36 9.51 -21.82 32.10
C PRO A 36 9.04 -20.74 31.10
N PRO A 37 7.72 -20.54 30.93
CA PRO A 37 7.17 -19.59 29.97
C PRO A 37 7.62 -18.17 30.28
N ASN A 38 7.95 -17.43 29.23
CA ASN A 38 8.37 -16.04 29.36
C ASN A 38 7.17 -15.17 29.77
N THR A 39 7.38 -14.05 30.49
CA THR A 39 6.27 -13.13 30.87
C THR A 39 5.44 -12.69 29.65
N PHE A 40 6.08 -12.50 28.49
CA PHE A 40 5.39 -12.17 27.24
C PHE A 40 4.50 -13.29 26.70
N GLU A 41 4.84 -14.56 26.96
CA GLU A 41 4.03 -15.71 26.51
C GLU A 41 2.78 -15.90 27.37
N SER A 42 2.78 -15.35 28.59
CA SER A 42 1.60 -15.33 29.46
C SER A 42 0.56 -14.26 29.09
N LEU A 43 0.91 -13.33 28.20
CA LEU A 43 -0.01 -12.27 27.78
C LEU A 43 -1.08 -12.83 26.81
N PRO A 44 -2.35 -12.42 26.95
CA PRO A 44 -3.36 -12.71 25.95
C PRO A 44 -2.94 -12.17 24.58
N ARG A 45 -3.23 -12.94 23.52
CA ARG A 45 -2.79 -12.62 22.16
C ARG A 45 -3.28 -11.25 21.71
N GLU A 46 -4.48 -10.87 22.10
CA GLU A 46 -5.13 -9.61 21.77
C GLU A 46 -4.36 -8.42 22.34
N ILE A 47 -3.90 -8.52 23.58
CA ILE A 47 -3.10 -7.48 24.24
C ILE A 47 -1.75 -7.35 23.56
N MET A 48 -1.13 -8.47 23.21
CA MET A 48 0.13 -8.48 22.48
C MET A 48 0.00 -7.81 21.10
N LEU A 49 -1.04 -8.14 20.32
CA LEU A 49 -1.30 -7.49 19.02
C LEU A 49 -1.60 -5.99 19.19
N ALA A 50 -2.33 -5.62 20.24
CA ALA A 50 -2.60 -4.23 20.57
C ALA A 50 -1.34 -3.45 20.97
N ILE A 51 -0.32 -4.11 21.54
CA ILE A 51 1.00 -3.49 21.78
C ILE A 51 1.75 -3.34 20.45
N PHE A 52 1.73 -4.37 19.60
CA PHE A 52 2.48 -4.41 18.35
C PHE A 52 2.05 -3.34 17.34
N GLN A 53 0.78 -2.93 17.33
CA GLN A 53 0.30 -1.86 16.44
C GLN A 53 0.97 -0.49 16.72
N TYR A 54 1.55 -0.29 17.91
CA TYR A 54 2.27 0.93 18.28
C TYR A 54 3.76 0.86 18.03
N LEU A 55 4.30 -0.32 17.70
CA LEU A 55 5.71 -0.50 17.44
C LEU A 55 6.03 -0.21 15.97
N PRO A 56 7.11 0.52 15.68
CA PRO A 56 7.60 0.64 14.31
C PRO A 56 7.92 -0.73 13.70
N PRO A 57 7.77 -0.91 12.38
CA PRO A 57 8.02 -2.20 11.72
C PRO A 57 9.42 -2.78 12.00
N HIS A 58 10.46 -1.95 12.06
CA HIS A 58 11.81 -2.41 12.38
C HIS A 58 11.91 -3.00 13.80
N SER A 59 11.21 -2.41 14.76
CA SER A 59 11.19 -2.88 16.15
C SER A 59 10.46 -4.22 16.25
N LEU A 60 9.42 -4.46 15.45
CA LEU A 60 8.75 -5.76 15.36
C LEU A 60 9.70 -6.85 14.87
N ILE A 61 10.49 -6.56 13.83
CA ILE A 61 11.49 -7.51 13.33
C ILE A 61 12.56 -7.77 14.39
N THR A 62 13.06 -6.75 15.09
CA THR A 62 14.00 -6.93 16.21
C THR A 62 13.37 -7.72 17.37
N LEU A 63 12.10 -7.50 17.68
CA LEU A 63 11.39 -8.25 18.71
C LEU A 63 11.24 -9.73 18.32
N SER A 64 11.03 -10.00 17.03
CA SER A 64 10.96 -11.36 16.49
C SER A 64 12.28 -12.13 16.64
N THR A 65 13.42 -11.45 16.75
CA THR A 65 14.71 -12.12 16.99
C THR A 65 15.00 -12.36 18.46
N ALA A 66 14.29 -11.67 19.38
CA ALA A 66 14.54 -11.74 20.81
C ALA A 66 14.11 -13.08 21.42
N CYS A 67 12.99 -13.66 20.97
CA CYS A 67 12.61 -15.01 21.38
C CYS A 67 11.93 -15.76 20.25
N LYS A 68 12.09 -17.09 20.26
CA LYS A 68 11.54 -17.94 19.21
C LYS A 68 10.00 -17.85 19.16
N SER A 69 9.32 -17.72 20.31
CA SER A 69 7.84 -17.76 20.37
C SER A 69 7.23 -16.53 19.70
N LEU A 70 7.81 -15.37 20.01
CA LEU A 70 7.51 -14.12 19.32
C LEU A 70 7.88 -14.20 17.85
N ARG A 71 9.01 -14.83 17.51
CA ARG A 71 9.36 -15.08 16.11
C ARG A 71 8.24 -15.81 15.38
N ASN A 72 7.80 -16.96 15.89
CA ASN A 72 6.76 -17.77 15.25
C ASN A 72 5.44 -16.99 15.09
N THR A 73 5.07 -16.23 16.13
CA THR A 73 3.86 -15.41 16.11
C THR A 73 3.97 -14.28 15.09
N LEU A 74 5.10 -13.57 15.05
CA LEU A 74 5.36 -12.46 14.14
C LEU A 74 5.76 -12.90 12.73
N THR A 75 6.11 -14.17 12.50
CA THR A 75 6.32 -14.71 11.15
C THR A 75 5.05 -15.28 10.55
N ASN A 76 3.98 -15.39 11.34
CA ASN A 76 2.68 -15.79 10.82
C ASN A 76 2.15 -14.67 9.91
N ALA A 77 1.91 -15.00 8.64
CA ALA A 77 1.48 -14.04 7.63
C ALA A 77 0.17 -13.33 8.03
N THR A 78 -0.81 -14.04 8.60
CA THR A 78 -2.10 -13.45 8.96
C THR A 78 -1.99 -12.45 10.11
N VAL A 79 -1.13 -12.76 11.09
CA VAL A 79 -0.81 -11.85 12.20
C VAL A 79 -0.12 -10.60 11.69
N MET A 80 0.87 -10.76 10.81
CA MET A 80 1.56 -9.62 10.22
C MET A 80 0.66 -8.79 9.31
N ASP A 81 -0.19 -9.43 8.52
CA ASP A 81 -1.17 -8.73 7.68
C ASP A 81 -2.09 -7.87 8.54
N HIS A 82 -2.56 -8.40 9.66
CA HIS A 82 -3.37 -7.64 10.60
C HIS A 82 -2.59 -6.46 11.21
N ILE A 83 -1.37 -6.69 11.70
CA ILE A 83 -0.53 -5.62 12.27
C ILE A 83 -0.26 -4.54 11.23
N PHE A 84 0.12 -4.90 10.00
CA PHE A 84 0.38 -3.93 8.95
C PHE A 84 -0.88 -3.19 8.49
N LYS A 85 -2.03 -3.87 8.41
CA LYS A 85 -3.31 -3.20 8.19
C LYS A 85 -3.53 -2.11 9.23
N GLU A 86 -3.44 -2.45 10.51
CA GLU A 86 -3.63 -1.49 11.59
C GLU A 86 -2.61 -0.35 11.53
N ILE A 87 -1.33 -0.63 11.27
CA ILE A 87 -0.30 0.40 11.14
C ILE A 87 -0.59 1.32 9.95
N ILE A 88 -1.00 0.81 8.80
CA ILE A 88 -1.27 1.61 7.60
C ILE A 88 -2.46 2.55 7.82
N PHE A 89 -3.53 2.07 8.46
CA PHE A 89 -4.76 2.83 8.62
C PHE A 89 -4.79 3.72 9.87
N LYS A 90 -4.15 3.29 10.97
CA LYS A 90 -4.14 4.06 12.23
C LYS A 90 -2.87 4.87 12.43
N ALA A 91 -1.73 4.44 11.89
CA ALA A 91 -0.46 5.10 12.12
C ALA A 91 -0.04 5.98 10.93
N ASP A 92 0.32 7.23 11.23
CA ASP A 92 0.68 8.25 10.21
C ASP A 92 1.98 7.95 9.43
N HIS A 93 2.77 6.95 9.86
CA HIS A 93 4.10 6.70 9.27
C HIS A 93 4.10 5.76 8.06
N LEU A 94 3.03 4.99 7.83
CA LEU A 94 2.84 4.15 6.63
C LEU A 94 1.66 4.60 5.75
N SER A 95 0.98 5.69 6.10
CA SER A 95 -0.13 6.26 5.32
C SER A 95 0.28 6.62 3.88
N TRP A 96 1.55 6.86 3.61
CA TRP A 96 2.10 7.08 2.26
C TRP A 96 1.89 5.91 1.30
N ILE A 97 1.63 4.70 1.81
CA ILE A 97 1.32 3.51 1.00
C ILE A 97 -0.11 3.56 0.46
N LEU A 98 -1.00 4.33 1.09
CA LEU A 98 -2.38 4.47 0.64
C LEU A 98 -2.49 5.44 -0.54
N PRO A 99 -3.49 5.24 -1.42
CA PRO A 99 -3.79 6.16 -2.50
C PRO A 99 -4.23 7.53 -1.98
N LEU A 100 -3.86 8.60 -2.68
CA LEU A 100 -4.27 9.96 -2.33
C LEU A 100 -5.44 10.38 -3.21
N ASN A 101 -6.52 10.86 -2.59
CA ASN A 101 -7.71 11.30 -3.32
C ASN A 101 -7.46 12.59 -4.14
N CYS A 102 -6.35 13.29 -3.91
CA CYS A 102 -6.03 14.54 -4.59
C CYS A 102 -5.34 14.35 -5.95
N LEU A 103 -4.88 13.15 -6.29
CA LEU A 103 -4.23 12.89 -7.58
C LEU A 103 -5.23 12.26 -8.57
N PRO A 104 -5.51 12.89 -9.72
CA PRO A 104 -6.45 12.36 -10.70
C PRO A 104 -6.07 10.94 -11.19
N GLY A 105 -7.03 10.04 -11.15
CA GLY A 105 -6.87 8.65 -11.60
C GLY A 105 -6.04 7.77 -10.65
N GLU A 106 -5.51 8.30 -9.55
CA GLU A 106 -4.66 7.53 -8.64
C GLU A 106 -5.44 6.42 -7.94
N MET A 107 -6.65 6.76 -7.49
CA MET A 107 -7.49 5.85 -6.73
C MET A 107 -7.85 4.61 -7.58
N GLU A 108 -8.16 4.83 -8.85
CA GLU A 108 -8.47 3.80 -9.84
C GLU A 108 -7.25 2.92 -10.12
N ARG A 109 -6.06 3.51 -10.34
CA ARG A 109 -4.82 2.76 -10.56
C ARG A 109 -4.47 1.89 -9.35
N ALA A 110 -4.56 2.45 -8.15
CA ALA A 110 -4.28 1.75 -6.90
C ALA A 110 -5.26 0.58 -6.70
N ASN A 111 -6.56 0.80 -6.94
CA ASN A 111 -7.57 -0.24 -6.82
C ASN A 111 -7.38 -1.36 -7.84
N VAL A 112 -6.99 -1.05 -9.08
CA VAL A 112 -6.68 -2.07 -10.10
C VAL A 112 -5.51 -2.95 -9.63
N THR A 113 -4.43 -2.34 -9.16
CA THR A 113 -3.28 -3.08 -8.63
C THR A 113 -3.66 -3.88 -7.38
N ALA A 114 -4.44 -3.29 -6.47
CA ALA A 114 -4.87 -3.97 -5.25
C ALA A 114 -5.75 -5.21 -5.54
N ARG A 115 -6.61 -5.16 -6.57
CA ARG A 115 -7.35 -6.35 -7.03
C ARG A 115 -6.42 -7.44 -7.56
N GLN A 116 -5.34 -7.09 -8.27
CA GLN A 116 -4.35 -8.07 -8.71
C GLN A 116 -3.65 -8.74 -7.51
N TRP A 117 -3.38 -7.99 -6.44
CA TRP A 117 -2.86 -8.54 -5.19
C TRP A 117 -3.83 -9.50 -4.49
N LEU A 118 -5.14 -9.22 -4.54
CA LEU A 118 -6.16 -10.13 -4.00
C LEU A 118 -6.24 -11.44 -4.81
N VAL A 119 -6.21 -11.35 -6.14
CA VAL A 119 -6.17 -12.55 -7.01
C VAL A 119 -4.93 -13.38 -6.71
N TRP A 120 -3.76 -12.74 -6.65
CA TRP A 120 -2.51 -13.39 -6.29
C TRP A 120 -2.57 -14.05 -4.91
N ALA A 121 -3.15 -13.39 -3.90
CA ALA A 121 -3.30 -13.96 -2.57
C ALA A 121 -4.21 -15.19 -2.57
N ALA A 122 -5.31 -15.16 -3.34
CA ALA A 122 -6.22 -16.28 -3.48
C ALA A 122 -5.53 -17.48 -4.17
N GLU A 123 -4.75 -17.24 -5.22
CA GLU A 123 -3.94 -18.27 -5.90
C GLU A 123 -2.91 -18.90 -4.95
N MET A 124 -2.25 -18.09 -4.11
CA MET A 124 -1.28 -18.59 -3.14
C MET A 124 -1.93 -19.36 -1.98
N ALA A 125 -3.16 -19.01 -1.59
CA ALA A 125 -3.90 -19.71 -0.55
C ALA A 125 -4.47 -21.05 -1.01
N GLY A 126 -4.85 -21.18 -2.29
CA GLY A 126 -5.43 -22.39 -2.89
C GLY A 126 -4.42 -23.44 -3.37
N GLY A 127 -3.18 -23.41 -2.87
CA GLY A 127 -2.02 -24.07 -3.47
C GLY A 127 -2.18 -25.54 -3.87
N GLU A 128 -2.23 -25.79 -5.19
CA GLU A 128 -1.47 -26.85 -5.87
C GLU A 128 -1.40 -26.54 -7.38
N VAL A 129 -0.58 -25.56 -7.79
CA VAL A 129 -0.22 -25.41 -9.20
C VAL A 129 0.98 -26.30 -9.46
N GLN A 130 0.74 -27.46 -10.07
CA GLN A 130 1.79 -28.33 -10.61
C GLN A 130 2.70 -27.50 -11.53
N ASN A 131 4.00 -27.53 -11.25
CA ASN A 131 5.04 -26.78 -11.94
C ASN A 131 4.99 -27.02 -13.46
N ALA A 132 4.40 -26.10 -14.20
CA ALA A 132 4.67 -25.93 -15.62
C ALA A 132 5.89 -24.99 -15.75
N ASP A 133 6.99 -25.55 -16.24
CA ASP A 133 8.26 -24.90 -16.48
C ASP A 133 8.10 -23.63 -17.34
N PRO A 134 8.28 -22.41 -16.78
CA PRO A 134 8.08 -21.19 -17.53
C PRO A 134 9.41 -20.75 -18.13
N THR A 135 9.49 -20.82 -19.46
CA THR A 135 10.57 -20.32 -20.28
C THR A 135 10.84 -18.83 -19.95
N GLU A 136 12.01 -18.55 -19.40
CA GLU A 136 12.52 -17.20 -19.16
C GLU A 136 12.71 -16.46 -20.49
N GLY A 137 12.08 -15.29 -20.64
CA GLY A 137 12.35 -14.44 -21.80
C GLY A 137 11.32 -13.36 -22.06
N SER A 138 11.10 -12.44 -21.12
CA SER A 138 10.49 -11.16 -21.46
C SER A 138 10.80 -10.12 -20.38
N GLU A 139 11.83 -9.33 -20.66
CA GLU A 139 12.11 -8.08 -19.99
C GLU A 139 10.90 -7.15 -20.19
N LYS A 140 10.16 -6.89 -19.10
CA LYS A 140 8.93 -6.09 -19.13
C LYS A 140 9.26 -4.64 -19.50
N ARG A 141 9.14 -4.30 -20.78
CA ARG A 141 8.80 -2.92 -21.19
C ARG A 141 7.46 -2.58 -20.56
N TYR A 142 7.45 -1.57 -19.71
CA TYR A 142 6.22 -0.97 -19.21
C TYR A 142 5.30 -0.66 -20.40
N PRO A 143 4.00 -1.04 -20.36
CA PRO A 143 3.07 -0.62 -21.38
C PRO A 143 3.09 0.92 -21.42
N ALA A 144 3.30 1.47 -22.61
CA ALA A 144 3.25 2.91 -22.80
C ALA A 144 1.87 3.40 -22.36
N VAL A 145 1.81 4.19 -21.30
CA VAL A 145 0.60 4.91 -20.91
C VAL A 145 0.21 5.77 -22.11
N PRO A 146 -1.06 5.72 -22.59
CA PRO A 146 -1.51 6.61 -23.64
C PRO A 146 -1.23 8.05 -23.24
N GLN A 147 -0.36 8.75 -23.98
CA GLN A 147 -0.01 10.15 -23.74
C GLN A 147 -1.14 11.10 -24.19
N ASN A 148 -2.38 10.81 -23.81
CA ASN A 148 -3.50 11.74 -23.96
C ASN A 148 -3.52 12.72 -22.78
N PHE A 149 -2.43 13.49 -22.63
CA PHE A 149 -2.48 14.74 -21.91
C PHE A 149 -2.70 15.85 -22.93
N PRO A 150 -3.75 16.69 -22.80
CA PRO A 150 -3.90 17.85 -23.66
C PRO A 150 -2.68 18.77 -23.46
N ARG A 151 -1.79 18.80 -24.46
CA ARG A 151 -0.73 19.80 -24.55
C ARG A 151 -1.39 21.16 -24.79
N GLY A 152 -1.60 21.94 -23.73
CA GLY A 152 -1.98 23.33 -23.90
C GLY A 152 -2.70 23.99 -22.74
N PHE A 153 -2.11 24.02 -21.55
CA PHE A 153 -2.43 25.07 -20.58
C PHE A 153 -1.25 26.03 -20.49
N ARG A 154 -1.25 27.06 -21.33
CA ARG A 154 -0.48 28.28 -21.05
C ARG A 154 -1.23 29.02 -19.95
N LEU A 155 -0.74 28.96 -18.72
CA LEU A 155 -1.20 29.87 -17.68
C LEU A 155 -0.68 31.27 -18.01
N PRO A 156 -1.54 32.31 -17.98
CA PRO A 156 -1.07 33.69 -18.06
C PRO A 156 -0.21 34.03 -16.84
N PRO A 157 0.81 34.87 -16.99
CA PRO A 157 1.62 35.31 -15.87
C PRO A 157 0.74 36.19 -14.95
N GLY A 158 0.47 35.71 -13.73
CA GLY A 158 -0.17 36.51 -12.67
C GLY A 158 -1.38 35.91 -11.95
N SER A 159 -1.89 34.73 -12.33
CA SER A 159 -3.09 34.19 -11.66
C SER A 159 -2.78 33.39 -10.39
N ARG A 160 -3.21 33.91 -9.24
CA ARG A 160 -3.36 33.18 -7.97
C ARG A 160 -4.52 32.17 -8.10
N ALA A 161 -4.24 30.97 -8.61
CA ALA A 161 -5.26 29.97 -8.93
C ALA A 161 -5.54 28.95 -7.80
N TRP A 162 -4.89 29.07 -6.63
CA TRP A 162 -5.09 28.11 -5.53
C TRP A 162 -6.35 28.37 -4.68
N GLU A 163 -7.03 29.51 -4.86
CA GLU A 163 -8.22 29.88 -4.06
C GLU A 163 -9.56 29.44 -4.68
N SER A 164 -9.58 28.88 -5.89
CA SER A 164 -10.82 28.59 -6.63
C SER A 164 -11.22 27.11 -6.69
N LEU A 165 -10.53 26.21 -5.97
CA LEU A 165 -10.71 24.76 -6.12
C LEU A 165 -11.75 24.12 -5.18
N ILE A 166 -12.60 24.92 -4.52
CA ILE A 166 -13.56 24.41 -3.51
C ILE A 166 -15.00 24.33 -4.02
N ASP A 167 -15.39 24.96 -5.12
CA ASP A 167 -16.79 24.89 -5.58
C ASP A 167 -16.89 24.40 -7.03
N THR A 168 -17.16 23.11 -7.23
CA THR A 168 -17.95 22.68 -8.40
C THR A 168 -18.67 21.37 -8.13
N ASP A 169 -19.99 21.46 -8.04
CA ASP A 169 -20.96 20.37 -7.98
C ASP A 169 -20.79 19.38 -9.15
N ILE A 170 -20.80 18.09 -8.82
CA ILE A 170 -20.81 16.97 -9.77
C ILE A 170 -22.23 16.39 -9.77
N THR A 171 -23.04 16.74 -10.77
CA THR A 171 -24.21 15.95 -11.14
C THR A 171 -24.26 15.75 -12.64
N GLY A 172 -24.31 14.48 -13.07
CA GLY A 172 -24.98 14.11 -14.32
C GLY A 172 -24.18 13.24 -15.27
N TRP A 173 -24.13 11.92 -15.03
CA TRP A 173 -23.97 10.92 -16.09
C TRP A 173 -24.70 9.63 -15.74
N ALA A 174 -25.82 9.34 -16.40
CA ALA A 174 -26.33 7.98 -16.59
C ALA A 174 -27.33 7.92 -17.75
N GLN A 175 -27.02 7.13 -18.79
CA GLN A 175 -27.95 6.18 -19.43
C GLN A 175 -27.28 5.42 -20.59
N ARG A 176 -27.17 4.09 -20.45
CA ARG A 176 -27.64 3.10 -21.46
C ARG A 176 -27.46 1.66 -20.95
N GLY A 177 -28.43 0.81 -21.27
CA GLY A 177 -28.51 -0.59 -20.85
C GLY A 177 -28.53 -1.61 -22.00
N GLY A 178 -28.90 -2.84 -21.61
CA GLY A 178 -29.21 -4.02 -22.44
C GLY A 178 -28.02 -4.97 -22.61
N ASP A 179 -28.13 -6.30 -22.58
CA ASP A 179 -29.19 -7.25 -22.26
C ASP A 179 -28.50 -8.62 -22.06
N ASN A 180 -29.08 -9.53 -21.28
CA ASN A 180 -28.41 -10.69 -20.68
C ASN A 180 -28.86 -12.03 -21.31
N SER A 181 -27.95 -12.97 -21.58
CA SER A 181 -28.30 -14.40 -21.79
C SER A 181 -27.18 -15.33 -21.34
N GLY A 182 -27.48 -16.21 -20.38
CA GLY A 182 -26.52 -16.93 -19.55
C GLY A 182 -25.97 -18.24 -20.11
N THR A 183 -24.73 -18.52 -19.70
CA THR A 183 -24.04 -19.82 -19.75
C THR A 183 -23.27 -19.95 -18.43
N VAL A 184 -23.33 -21.10 -17.76
CA VAL A 184 -22.66 -21.32 -16.47
C VAL A 184 -21.15 -21.34 -16.69
N HIS A 185 -20.48 -20.22 -16.39
CA HIS A 185 -19.05 -19.98 -16.58
C HIS A 185 -18.36 -19.81 -15.21
N ALA A 186 -17.10 -20.23 -15.09
CA ALA A 186 -16.24 -19.80 -13.99
C ALA A 186 -16.22 -18.25 -13.96
N PRO A 187 -16.31 -17.61 -12.78
CA PRO A 187 -16.59 -16.19 -12.66
C PRO A 187 -15.54 -15.38 -13.41
N SER A 188 -15.99 -14.57 -14.38
CA SER A 188 -15.13 -13.69 -15.13
C SER A 188 -14.50 -12.64 -14.22
N LEU A 189 -13.34 -12.10 -14.62
CA LEU A 189 -12.69 -10.99 -13.92
C LEU A 189 -13.66 -9.79 -13.75
N GLN A 190 -14.60 -9.63 -14.68
CA GLN A 190 -15.70 -8.66 -14.63
C GLN A 190 -16.72 -8.99 -13.53
N GLU A 191 -17.14 -10.25 -13.39
CA GLU A 191 -18.09 -10.70 -12.35
C GLU A 191 -17.48 -10.67 -10.94
N LEU A 192 -16.18 -10.93 -10.81
CA LEU A 192 -15.40 -10.71 -9.57
C LEU A 192 -15.27 -9.22 -9.23
N ILE A 193 -15.38 -8.33 -10.22
CA ILE A 193 -15.41 -6.87 -10.04
C ILE A 193 -16.82 -6.35 -9.74
N GLU A 194 -17.87 -7.00 -10.25
CA GLU A 194 -19.26 -6.53 -10.20
C GLU A 194 -20.10 -7.14 -9.05
N GLY A 195 -19.73 -8.30 -8.52
CA GLY A 195 -20.48 -8.98 -7.44
C GLY A 195 -20.21 -8.50 -6.01
N GLY A 196 -19.16 -7.70 -5.79
CA GLY A 196 -18.87 -7.06 -4.51
C GLY A 196 -19.34 -5.61 -4.54
N ARG A 197 -19.87 -5.08 -3.42
CA ARG A 197 -20.14 -3.63 -3.27
C ARG A 197 -18.98 -2.84 -3.85
N GLN A 198 -19.18 -2.24 -5.03
CA GLN A 198 -18.11 -1.54 -5.76
C GLN A 198 -17.52 -0.36 -4.97
N ASP A 199 -18.19 0.03 -3.89
CA ASP A 199 -17.79 1.11 -3.00
C ASP A 199 -16.69 0.73 -1.99
N GLU A 200 -16.46 -0.56 -1.72
CA GLU A 200 -15.45 -0.96 -0.74
C GLU A 200 -14.07 -1.11 -1.40
N SER A 201 -13.13 -0.25 -0.98
CA SER A 201 -11.75 -0.28 -1.46
C SER A 201 -11.14 -1.69 -1.28
N PRO A 202 -10.47 -2.26 -2.30
CA PRO A 202 -9.83 -3.58 -2.20
C PRO A 202 -8.81 -3.65 -1.07
N PHE A 203 -8.21 -2.50 -0.69
CA PHE A 203 -7.33 -2.41 0.46
C PHE A 203 -8.05 -2.76 1.76
N LEU A 204 -9.35 -2.53 1.92
CA LEU A 204 -10.07 -2.84 3.17
C LEU A 204 -10.35 -4.33 3.37
N SER A 205 -10.21 -5.14 2.31
CA SER A 205 -10.42 -6.59 2.35
C SER A 205 -9.58 -7.26 3.43
N SER A 206 -10.19 -8.17 4.20
CA SER A 206 -9.47 -8.99 5.19
C SER A 206 -8.48 -9.96 4.54
N SER A 207 -8.68 -10.27 3.25
CA SER A 207 -7.83 -11.19 2.49
C SER A 207 -6.69 -10.46 1.77
N PHE A 208 -6.54 -9.14 1.95
CA PHE A 208 -5.47 -8.39 1.32
C PHE A 208 -4.12 -8.73 1.97
N PRO A 209 -3.09 -9.12 1.20
CA PRO A 209 -1.81 -9.58 1.73
C PRO A 209 -0.89 -8.40 2.09
N TYR A 210 -1.25 -7.63 3.12
CA TYR A 210 -0.57 -6.40 3.52
C TYR A 210 0.93 -6.58 3.74
N PHE A 211 1.36 -7.65 4.40
CA PHE A 211 2.76 -7.91 4.66
C PHE A 211 3.56 -8.01 3.36
N ALA A 212 3.09 -8.84 2.43
CA ALA A 212 3.74 -9.03 1.13
C ALA A 212 3.72 -7.72 0.31
N PHE A 213 2.59 -7.02 0.32
CA PHE A 213 2.42 -5.74 -0.37
C PHE A 213 3.38 -4.67 0.14
N VAL A 214 3.40 -4.42 1.46
CA VAL A 214 4.27 -3.43 2.11
C VAL A 214 5.73 -3.71 1.81
N ARG A 215 6.14 -4.98 1.86
CA ARG A 215 7.51 -5.36 1.54
C ARG A 215 7.89 -4.96 0.12
N VAL A 216 7.04 -5.25 -0.87
CA VAL A 216 7.29 -4.84 -2.26
C VAL A 216 7.27 -3.31 -2.39
N CYS A 217 6.42 -2.58 -1.64
CA CYS A 217 6.48 -1.11 -1.61
C CYS A 217 7.82 -0.57 -1.10
N PHE A 218 8.52 -1.28 -0.21
CA PHE A 218 9.85 -0.86 0.25
C PHE A 218 10.95 -1.16 -0.76
N GLU A 219 10.76 -2.18 -1.59
CA GLU A 219 11.71 -2.60 -2.64
C GLU A 219 11.51 -1.83 -3.95
N ASP A 220 10.30 -1.32 -4.21
CA ASP A 220 9.95 -0.61 -5.44
C ASP A 220 10.43 0.85 -5.45
N ASP A 221 11.15 1.24 -6.51
CA ASP A 221 11.74 2.59 -6.64
C ASP A 221 10.70 3.71 -6.74
N SER A 222 9.55 3.46 -7.36
CA SER A 222 8.44 4.42 -7.43
C SER A 222 7.89 4.69 -6.03
N MET A 223 7.65 3.61 -5.28
CA MET A 223 7.14 3.69 -3.91
C MET A 223 8.16 4.31 -2.94
N ARG A 224 9.46 4.08 -3.14
CA ARG A 224 10.52 4.81 -2.41
C ARG A 224 10.48 6.31 -2.69
N ASN A 225 10.29 6.73 -3.94
CA ASN A 225 10.13 8.16 -4.24
C ASN A 225 8.85 8.75 -3.65
N ARG A 226 7.73 8.01 -3.71
CA ARG A 226 6.47 8.38 -3.06
C ARG A 226 6.65 8.61 -1.56
N ARG A 227 7.33 7.70 -0.86
CA ARG A 227 7.67 7.84 0.56
C ARG A 227 8.50 9.11 0.84
N ARG A 228 9.46 9.42 -0.03
CA ARG A 228 10.27 10.66 0.08
C ARG A 228 9.39 11.90 -0.04
N LEU A 229 8.54 11.96 -1.07
CA LEU A 229 7.62 13.09 -1.29
C LEU A 229 6.65 13.26 -0.12
N TRP A 230 6.14 12.16 0.43
CA TRP A 230 5.33 12.18 1.65
C TRP A 230 6.09 12.80 2.83
N GLY A 231 7.34 12.39 3.05
CA GLY A 231 8.18 12.98 4.09
C GLY A 231 8.36 14.49 3.95
N ILE A 232 8.57 14.98 2.72
CA ILE A 232 8.66 16.42 2.43
C ILE A 232 7.32 17.11 2.73
N ALA A 233 6.19 16.52 2.32
CA ALA A 233 4.87 17.07 2.60
C ALA A 233 4.60 17.18 4.11
N LYS A 234 4.98 16.18 4.91
CA LYS A 234 4.86 16.22 6.38
C LYS A 234 5.74 17.27 7.03
N GLN A 235 6.96 17.48 6.51
CA GLN A 235 7.82 18.58 6.97
C GLN A 235 7.18 19.94 6.71
N PHE A 236 6.63 20.13 5.51
CA PHE A 236 5.92 21.36 5.16
C PHE A 236 4.67 21.56 6.03
N GLU A 237 3.88 20.51 6.26
CA GLU A 237 2.71 20.54 7.15
C GLU A 237 3.11 21.02 8.56
N ARG A 238 4.22 20.51 9.09
CA ARG A 238 4.74 20.92 10.39
C ARG A 238 5.13 22.40 10.41
N VAL A 239 5.95 22.83 9.45
CA VAL A 239 6.38 24.25 9.35
C VAL A 239 5.18 25.18 9.21
N TRP A 240 4.20 24.78 8.39
CA TRP A 240 2.97 25.54 8.20
C TRP A 240 2.15 25.64 9.49
N ARG A 241 2.03 24.55 10.25
CA ARG A 241 1.33 24.52 11.54
C ARG A 241 2.03 25.39 12.58
N GLU A 242 3.36 25.33 12.64
CA GLU A 242 4.17 26.17 13.54
C GLU A 242 3.98 27.66 13.18
N TYR A 243 4.07 28.01 11.89
CA TYR A 243 3.79 29.37 11.42
C TYR A 243 2.39 29.86 11.81
N ARG A 244 1.35 29.03 11.66
CA ARG A 244 -0.04 29.41 11.97
C ARG A 244 -0.29 29.60 13.47
N THR A 245 0.45 28.89 14.32
CA THR A 245 0.26 28.96 15.78
C THR A 245 1.15 30.00 16.45
N GLN A 246 2.38 30.17 15.96
CA GLN A 246 3.40 31.04 16.58
C GLN A 246 3.67 32.32 15.79
N GLY A 247 3.24 32.40 14.53
CA GLY A 247 3.72 33.43 13.60
C GLY A 247 5.18 33.18 13.19
N TRP A 248 5.78 34.16 12.51
CA TRP A 248 7.23 34.24 12.36
C TRP A 248 7.70 35.52 13.04
N GLU A 249 8.70 35.42 13.91
CA GLU A 249 9.47 36.59 14.32
C GLU A 249 10.11 37.18 13.06
N ARG A 250 9.75 38.43 12.75
CA ARG A 250 10.41 39.19 11.70
C ARG A 250 11.43 40.07 12.40
N ASP A 251 12.71 39.83 12.15
CA ASP A 251 13.75 40.79 12.47
C ASP A 251 13.58 42.01 11.56
N ILE A 252 12.78 42.97 12.03
CA ILE A 252 12.66 44.28 11.39
C ILE A 252 13.87 45.08 11.86
N PHE A 253 14.93 45.11 11.03
CA PHE A 253 16.03 46.03 11.22
C PHE A 253 15.51 47.46 11.01
N LEU A 254 15.40 48.23 12.10
CA LEU A 254 15.03 49.64 12.12
C LEU A 254 16.27 50.54 11.93
#